data_AF-A0A3B8WKT8-F1
#
_entry.id   AF-A0A3B8WKT8-F1
#
_cell.length_a   1.000
_cell.length_b   1.000
_cell.length_c   1.000
_cell.angle_alpha   90.00
_cell.angle_beta   90.00
_cell.angle_gamma   90.00
#
_symmetry.space_group_name_H-M   'P 1'
#
loop_
_entity.id
_entity.type
_entity.pdbx_description
1 polymer ?
#
loop_
_entity_poly.entity_id
_entity_poly.type
_entity_poly.pdbx_seq_one_letter_code
_entity_poly.pdbx_strand_id
1 'polypeptide(L)' 'MKQLLIVEDDPGLQSQMRWCFSEDIEVSVAADREAALTALRRLEPEVVTLDLGLPPDPG' A
#
# COMPACT_ATOMS: atom_id res chain seq x y z
N MET A 1 -11.41 11.62 -6.11
CA MET A 1 -10.10 11.76 -5.44
C MET A 1 -9.18 10.71 -6.03
N LYS A 2 -7.88 11.00 -6.13
CA LYS A 2 -6.93 10.03 -6.69
C LYS A 2 -6.62 8.96 -5.65
N GLN A 3 -6.69 7.70 -6.04
CA GLN A 3 -6.51 6.57 -5.13
C GLN A 3 -5.10 5.98 -5.25
N LEU A 4 -4.42 5.82 -4.11
CA LEU A 4 -3.13 5.16 -3.99
C LEU A 4 -3.25 3.97 -3.04
N LEU A 5 -2.75 2.81 -3.47
CA LEU A 5 -2.57 1.65 -2.59
C LEU A 5 -1.08 1.43 -2.29
N ILE A 6 -0.72 1.40 -1.02
CA ILE A 6 0.62 1.04 -0.55
C ILE A 6 0.60 -0.40 -0.05
N VAL A 7 1.51 -1.24 -0.54
CA VAL A 7 1.73 -2.60 -0.02
C VAL A 7 3.08 -2.64 0.68
N GLU A 8 3.06 -2.74 2.01
CA GLU A 8 4.21 -2.58 2.92
C GLU A 8 3.84 -3.20 4.27
N ASP A 9 4.65 -4.10 4.84
CA ASP A 9 4.38 -4.77 6.10
C ASP A 9 4.90 -4.00 7.32
N ASP A 10 5.91 -3.13 7.16
CA ASP A 10 6.46 -2.33 8.26
C ASP A 10 5.56 -1.12 8.63
N PRO A 11 4.95 -1.09 9.83
CA PRO A 11 4.06 0.00 10.22
C PRO A 11 4.75 1.38 10.32
N GLY A 12 6.05 1.40 10.57
CA GLY A 12 6.86 2.61 10.60
C GLY A 12 6.98 3.24 9.21
N LEU A 13 7.30 2.43 8.21
CA LEU A 13 7.34 2.84 6.80
C LEU A 13 5.95 3.25 6.30
N GLN A 14 4.91 2.48 6.59
CA GLN A 14 3.53 2.86 6.25
C GLN A 14 3.16 4.24 6.81
N SER A 15 3.56 4.51 8.05
CA SER A 15 3.29 5.79 8.70
C SER A 15 4.03 6.92 7.99
N GLN A 16 5.31 6.74 7.63
CA GLN A 16 6.07 7.76 6.90
C GLN A 16 5.48 8.02 5.51
N MET A 17 5.17 6.97 4.75
CA MET A 17 4.67 7.09 3.38
C MET A 17 3.31 7.81 3.33
N ARG A 18 2.40 7.57 4.28
CA ARG A 18 1.11 8.27 4.34
C ARG A 18 1.26 9.79 4.40
N TRP A 19 2.35 10.30 4.97
CA TRP A 19 2.58 11.74 5.13
C TRP A 19 3.30 12.36 3.93
N CYS A 20 3.84 11.53 3.02
CA CYS A 20 4.55 12.01 1.83
C CYS A 20 3.63 12.50 0.71
N PHE A 21 2.36 12.11 0.72
CA PHE A 21 1.40 12.43 -0.34
C PHE A 21 0.51 13.61 0.03
N SER A 22 0.08 14.39 -0.98
CA SER A 22 -0.83 15.52 -0.78
C SER A 22 -2.20 15.06 -0.29
N GLU A 23 -2.93 15.93 0.43
CA GLU A 23 -4.28 15.66 0.94
C GLU A 23 -5.31 15.27 -0.15
N ASP A 24 -5.06 15.63 -1.42
CA ASP A 24 -5.89 15.26 -2.57
C ASP A 24 -5.77 13.77 -3.00
N ILE A 25 -4.85 13.02 -2.38
CA ILE A 25 -4.63 11.59 -2.62
C ILE A 25 -5.19 10.81 -1.44
N GLU A 26 -6.14 9.92 -1.71
CA GLU A 26 -6.64 8.98 -0.73
C GLU A 26 -5.71 7.76 -0.68
N VAL A 27 -5.06 7.58 0.47
CA VAL A 27 -4.04 6.53 0.67
C VAL A 27 -4.63 5.37 1.44
N SER A 28 -4.65 4.20 0.82
CA SER A 28 -4.96 2.90 1.44
C SER A 28 -3.70 2.06 1.59
N VAL A 29 -3.69 1.16 2.58
CA VAL A 29 -2.50 0.33 2.88
C VAL A 29 -2.89 -1.12 3.08
N ALA A 30 -2.03 -2.03 2.62
CA ALA A 30 -2.11 -3.47 2.85
C ALA A 30 -0.76 -4.00 3.35
N ALA A 31 -0.78 -4.85 4.37
CA ALA A 31 0.43 -5.40 4.99
C ALA A 31 0.89 -6.73 4.39
N ASP A 32 0.07 -7.33 3.51
CA ASP A 32 0.38 -8.62 2.90
C ASP A 32 -0.31 -8.75 1.54
N ARG A 33 0.03 -9.84 0.84
CA ARG A 33 -0.50 -10.16 -0.48
C ARG A 33 -2.01 -10.31 -0.51
N GLU A 34 -2.61 -10.93 0.50
CA GLU A 34 -4.04 -11.21 0.53
C GLU A 34 -4.85 -9.92 0.72
N ALA A 35 -4.43 -9.08 1.67
CA ALA A 35 -4.96 -7.75 1.90
C ALA A 35 -4.78 -6.87 0.66
N ALA A 36 -3.63 -6.92 0.00
CA ALA A 36 -3.35 -6.12 -1.20
C ALA A 36 -4.28 -6.49 -2.36
N LEU A 37 -4.46 -7.78 -2.64
CA LEU A 37 -5.36 -8.25 -3.69
C LEU A 37 -6.82 -7.90 -3.41
N THR A 38 -7.22 -7.97 -2.14
CA THR A 38 -8.57 -7.57 -1.71
C THR A 38 -8.78 -6.08 -1.90
N ALA A 39 -7.83 -5.26 -1.46
CA ALA A 39 -7.87 -3.80 -1.61
C ALA A 39 -7.85 -3.39 -3.09
N LEU A 40 -7.00 -3.99 -3.91
CA LEU A 40 -6.90 -3.73 -5.35
C LEU A 40 -8.25 -3.91 -6.05
N ARG A 41 -8.96 -5.02 -5.77
CA ARG A 41 -10.29 -5.31 -6.36
C ARG A 41 -11.40 -4.40 -5.86
N ARG A 42 -11.30 -3.92 -4.62
CA ARG A 42 -12.32 -3.09 -3.99
C ARG A 42 -12.18 -1.60 -4.33
N LEU A 43 -10.94 -1.14 -4.38
CA LEU A 43 -10.62 0.30 -4.46
C LEU A 43 -10.26 0.75 -5.88
N GLU A 44 -9.87 -0.19 -6.75
CA GLU A 44 -9.40 0.10 -8.13
C GLU A 44 -8.42 1.30 -8.17
N PRO A 45 -7.31 1.25 -7.39
CA PRO A 45 -6.39 2.37 -7.29
C PRO A 45 -5.69 2.66 -8.62
N GLU A 46 -5.41 3.93 -8.88
CA GLU A 46 -4.69 4.36 -10.09
C GLU A 46 -3.21 3.98 -10.05
N VAL A 47 -2.63 3.96 -8.84
CA VAL A 47 -1.23 3.63 -8.59
C VAL A 47 -1.12 2.70 -7.40
N VAL A 48 -0.18 1.76 -7.49
CA VAL A 48 0.20 0.86 -6.40
C VAL A 48 1.70 0.98 -6.16
N THR A 49 2.11 1.17 -4.91
CA THR A 49 3.50 0.93 -4.49
C THR A 49 3.60 -0.46 -3.88
N LEU A 50 4.67 -1.18 -4.20
CA LEU A 50 4.88 -2.55 -3.75
C LEU A 50 6.27 -2.66 -3.12
N ASP A 51 6.31 -3.02 -1.84
CA ASP A 51 7.53 -3.51 -1.22
C ASP A 51 7.88 -4.91 -1.77
N LEU A 52 9.15 -5.09 -2.11
CA LEU A 52 9.68 -6.35 -2.63
C LEU A 52 10.18 -7.27 -1.52
N GLY A 53 10.29 -6.77 -0.28
CA GLY A 53 10.66 -7.54 0.91
C GLY A 53 9.50 -8.29 1.57
N LEU A 54 8.27 -8.17 1.04
CA LEU A 54 7.09 -8.79 1.62
C LEU A 54 7.23 -10.31 1.79
N PRO A 55 6.77 -10.87 2.93
CA PRO A 55 6.87 -12.28 3.20
C PRO A 55 6.00 -13.15 2.25
N PRO A 56 6.37 -14.42 2.05
CA PRO A 56 7.54 -15.10 2.61
C PRO A 56 8.82 -14.65 1.89
N ASP A 57 9.76 -14.13 2.66
CA ASP A 57 11.08 -13.76 2.17
C ASP A 57 11.77 -15.03 1.64
N PRO A 58 12.23 -15.07 0.37
CA PRO A 58 12.87 -16.25 -0.21
C PRO A 58 14.31 -16.49 0.28
N GLY A 59 14.71 -15.91 1.42
CA GLY A 59 16.04 -16.03 2.03
C GLY A 59 16.59 -17.45 2.05
#